data_AF-A0A359M754-F1
#
_entry.id   AF-A0A359M754-F1
#
_cell.length_a   1.000
_cell.length_b   1.000
_cell.length_c   1.000
_cell.angle_alpha   90.00
_cell.angle_beta   90.00
_cell.angle_gamma   90.00
#
_symmetry.space_group_name_H-M   'P 1'
#
loop_
_entity.id
_entity.type
_entity.pdbx_description
1 polymer ?
#
loop_
_entity_poly.entity_id
_entity_poly.type
_entity_poly.pdbx_seq_one_letter_code
_entity_poly.pdbx_strand_id
1 'polypeptide(L)'
;MEIKCIKLNDLTESICENNFKVRYMLPGETAEFINRKHKVIHEVDIRVASPHRAKVICPIFYECGGCDFLHIKYNEQLRLKEDYIH
;
A
#
# COMPACT_ATOMS: atom_id res chain seq x y z
N MET A 1 -3.72 -13.22 9.39
CA MET A 1 -2.34 -12.99 9.89
C MET A 1 -2.09 -11.51 9.88
N GLU A 2 -1.68 -10.92 10.99
CA GLU A 2 -1.34 -9.49 11.00
C GLU A 2 0.05 -9.27 10.36
N ILE A 3 0.15 -8.28 9.48
CA ILE A 3 1.39 -7.87 8.85
C ILE A 3 1.60 -6.37 9.01
N LYS A 4 2.85 -5.97 9.19
CA LYS A 4 3.25 -4.56 9.26
C LYS A 4 4.13 -4.20 8.06
N CYS A 5 3.81 -3.11 7.37
CA CYS A 5 4.65 -2.59 6.30
C CYS A 5 5.80 -1.76 6.87
N ILE A 6 7.03 -2.10 6.47
CA ILE A 6 8.25 -1.44 6.92
C ILE A 6 8.68 -0.37 5.94
N LYS A 7 8.65 -0.69 4.63
CA LYS A 7 9.09 0.21 3.56
C LYS A 7 8.42 -0.11 2.24
N LEU A 8 8.54 0.81 1.29
CA LEU A 8 8.22 0.59 -0.11
C LEU A 8 9.49 0.26 -0.89
N ASN A 9 9.38 -0.67 -1.84
CA ASN A 9 10.34 -0.93 -2.89
C ASN A 9 9.73 -0.49 -4.22
N ASP A 10 10.51 0.22 -5.05
CA ASP A 10 10.06 0.74 -6.36
C ASP A 10 8.69 1.43 -6.31
N LEU A 11 8.45 2.19 -5.23
CA LEU A 11 7.22 2.94 -4.91
C LEU A 11 5.92 2.13 -4.75
N THR A 12 5.84 0.90 -5.27
CA THR A 12 4.57 0.15 -5.38
C THR A 12 4.59 -1.19 -4.66
N GLU A 13 5.76 -1.75 -4.37
CA GLU A 13 5.91 -3.01 -3.64
C GLU A 13 6.07 -2.72 -2.15
N SER A 14 5.07 -3.10 -1.36
CA SER A 14 5.12 -2.98 0.10
C SER A 14 5.92 -4.13 0.69
N ILE A 15 7.03 -3.81 1.35
CA ILE A 15 7.85 -4.79 2.08
C ILE A 15 7.41 -4.80 3.54
N CYS A 16 6.87 -5.93 3.95
CA CYS A 16 6.43 -6.18 5.32
C CYS A 16 7.48 -6.95 6.13
N GLU A 17 7.20 -7.13 7.42
CA GLU A 17 7.97 -8.02 8.31
C GLU A 17 8.17 -9.41 7.68
N ASN A 18 9.31 -10.04 8.00
CA ASN A 18 9.75 -11.31 7.42
C ASN A 18 9.94 -11.27 5.88
N ASN A 19 10.18 -10.08 5.31
CA ASN A 19 10.34 -9.89 3.87
C ASN A 19 9.10 -10.32 3.05
N PHE A 20 7.91 -10.28 3.68
CA PHE A 20 6.66 -10.58 3.02
C PHE A 20 6.26 -9.41 2.11
N LYS A 21 5.98 -9.70 0.84
CA LYS A 21 5.73 -8.67 -0.19
C LYS A 21 4.26 -8.61 -0.54
N VAL A 22 3.66 -7.42 -0.47
CA VAL A 22 2.27 -7.17 -0.84
C VAL A 22 2.15 -5.87 -1.63
N ARG A 23 0.97 -5.60 -2.20
CA ARG A 23 0.66 -4.29 -2.80
C ARG A 23 -0.30 -3.48 -1.95
N TYR A 24 -0.19 -2.16 -2.11
CA TYR A 24 -1.10 -1.13 -1.58
C TYR A 24 -1.13 -0.97 -0.06
N MET A 25 -0.04 -1.32 0.63
CA MET A 25 0.23 -0.83 1.99
C MET A 25 1.23 0.32 1.94
N LEU A 26 1.10 1.25 2.87
CA LEU A 26 2.06 2.32 3.13
C LEU A 26 2.95 1.97 4.33
N PRO A 27 4.19 2.52 4.38
CA PRO A 27 5.07 2.33 5.53
C PRO A 27 4.39 2.74 6.84
N GLY A 28 4.55 1.91 7.88
CA GLY A 28 3.95 2.12 9.19
C GLY A 28 2.55 1.53 9.37
N GLU A 29 1.91 1.06 8.30
CA GLU A 29 0.59 0.45 8.40
C GLU A 29 0.62 -0.99 8.89
N THR A 30 -0.45 -1.38 9.57
CA THR A 30 -0.75 -2.78 9.89
C THR A 30 -2.03 -3.23 9.18
N ALA A 31 -2.02 -4.46 8.70
CA ALA A 31 -3.15 -5.05 7.99
C ALA A 31 -3.37 -6.51 8.35
N GLU A 32 -4.62 -6.94 8.26
CA GLU A 32 -4.97 -8.36 8.38
C GLU A 32 -4.90 -9.06 7.02
N PHE A 33 -3.91 -9.92 6.84
CA PHE A 33 -3.77 -10.74 5.65
C PHE A 33 -4.58 -12.04 5.75
N ILE A 34 -5.57 -12.21 4.86
CA ILE A 34 -6.43 -13.40 4.75
C ILE A 34 -6.22 -14.04 3.38
N ASN A 35 -5.34 -15.05 3.30
CA ASN A 35 -5.02 -15.91 2.14
C ASN A 35 -5.40 -15.34 0.76
N ARG A 36 -4.71 -14.27 0.33
CA ARG A 36 -4.95 -13.64 -0.98
C ARG A 36 -4.02 -14.17 -2.04
N LYS A 37 -4.60 -14.72 -3.11
CA LYS A 37 -3.90 -15.25 -4.28
C LYS A 37 -2.90 -14.26 -4.89
N HIS A 38 -3.24 -12.97 -4.90
CA HIS A 38 -2.43 -11.92 -5.55
C HIS A 38 -1.66 -11.02 -4.57
N LYS A 39 -1.64 -11.32 -3.26
CA LYS A 39 -0.93 -10.51 -2.25
C LYS A 39 -1.29 -9.01 -2.28
N VAL A 40 -2.56 -8.70 -2.52
CA VAL A 40 -3.11 -7.34 -2.56
C VAL A 40 -3.75 -7.02 -1.22
N ILE A 41 -3.56 -5.82 -0.67
CA ILE A 41 -4.23 -5.36 0.55
C ILE A 41 -5.34 -4.37 0.19
N HIS A 42 -6.57 -4.62 0.67
CA HIS A 42 -7.71 -3.75 0.49
C HIS A 42 -7.82 -2.83 1.71
N GLU A 43 -8.48 -1.68 1.55
CA GLU A 43 -8.67 -0.73 2.64
C GLU A 43 -9.31 -1.35 3.89
N VAL A 44 -10.25 -2.30 3.69
CA VAL A 44 -10.96 -2.99 4.78
C VAL A 44 -10.08 -3.87 5.67
N ASP A 45 -8.88 -4.22 5.21
CA ASP A 45 -7.95 -5.04 5.98
C ASP A 45 -7.01 -4.21 6.83
N ILE A 46 -6.90 -2.91 6.56
CA ILE A 46 -6.03 -2.01 7.30
C ILE A 46 -6.58 -1.88 8.72
N ARG A 47 -5.72 -2.11 9.71
CA ARG A 47 -6.03 -1.99 11.14
C ARG A 47 -5.45 -0.70 11.72
N VAL A 48 -4.24 -0.35 11.30
CA VAL A 48 -3.61 0.95 11.57
C VAL A 48 -3.28 1.61 10.25
N ALA A 49 -4.00 2.68 9.92
CA ALA A 49 -3.83 3.42 8.68
C ALA A 49 -2.75 4.50 8.81
N SER A 50 -1.97 4.70 7.74
CA SER A 50 -1.04 5.81 7.64
C SER A 50 -1.82 7.13 7.53
N PRO A 51 -1.32 8.23 8.11
CA PRO A 51 -1.90 9.56 7.87
C PRO A 51 -1.82 9.98 6.40
N HIS A 52 -1.01 9.30 5.58
CA HIS A 52 -0.87 9.54 4.15
C HIS A 52 -1.81 8.68 3.29
N ARG A 53 -2.62 7.79 3.88
CA ARG A 53 -3.62 7.02 3.15
C ARG A 53 -4.77 7.91 2.67
N ALA A 54 -5.23 7.65 1.46
CA ALA A 54 -6.41 8.26 0.87
C ALA A 54 -7.48 7.19 0.60
N LYS A 55 -8.76 7.56 0.73
CA LYS A 55 -9.88 6.72 0.35
C LYS A 55 -9.93 6.58 -1.17
N VAL A 56 -9.99 5.35 -1.66
CA VAL A 56 -10.05 5.08 -3.10
C VAL A 56 -11.50 5.13 -3.57
N ILE A 57 -11.79 5.99 -4.56
CA ILE A 57 -13.14 6.11 -5.16
C ILE A 57 -13.38 5.13 -6.31
N CYS A 58 -12.30 4.58 -6.91
CA CYS A 58 -12.41 3.65 -8.02
C CYS A 58 -12.88 2.27 -7.51
N PRO A 59 -14.02 1.75 -8.02
CA PRO A 59 -14.61 0.51 -7.51
C PRO A 59 -13.84 -0.75 -7.89
N ILE A 60 -12.89 -0.66 -8.84
CA ILE A 60 -12.11 -1.78 -9.38
C ILE A 60 -10.59 -1.59 -9.20
N PHE A 61 -10.19 -0.75 -8.25
CA PHE A 61 -8.79 -0.36 -8.05
C PHE A 61 -7.87 -1.56 -7.78
N TYR A 62 -8.34 -2.53 -7.01
CA TYR A 62 -7.55 -3.67 -6.56
C TYR A 62 -7.44 -4.77 -7.64
N GLU A 63 -8.28 -4.72 -8.67
CA GLU A 63 -8.42 -5.71 -9.73
C GLU A 63 -7.84 -5.23 -11.07
N CYS A 64 -8.03 -3.95 -11.41
CA CYS A 64 -7.71 -3.41 -12.73
C CYS A 64 -6.21 -3.20 -12.97
N GLY A 65 -5.44 -2.82 -11.94
CA GLY A 65 -4.01 -2.55 -12.05
C GLY A 65 -3.62 -1.29 -12.86
N GLY A 66 -4.59 -0.50 -13.33
CA GLY A 66 -4.33 0.72 -14.11
C GLY A 66 -3.83 1.91 -13.27
N CYS A 67 -3.94 1.86 -11.95
CA CYS A 67 -3.44 2.89 -11.06
C CYS A 67 -2.77 2.25 -9.84
N ASP A 68 -1.62 2.77 -9.43
CA ASP A 68 -0.93 2.29 -8.22
C ASP A 68 -1.12 3.21 -7.00
N PHE A 69 -1.30 4.52 -7.22
CA PHE A 69 -1.17 5.52 -6.16
C PHE A 69 -2.50 6.06 -5.61
N LEU A 70 -3.67 5.61 -6.07
CA LEU A 70 -4.96 6.20 -5.65
C LEU A 70 -5.24 6.05 -4.14
N HIS A 71 -4.59 5.10 -3.48
CA HIS A 71 -4.67 4.89 -2.03
C HIS A 71 -3.74 5.81 -1.22
N ILE A 72 -3.00 6.71 -1.88
CA ILE A 72 -1.98 7.59 -1.32
C ILE A 72 -2.43 9.04 -1.53
N LYS A 73 -2.37 9.88 -0.49
CA LYS A 73 -2.64 11.32 -0.61
C LYS A 73 -1.68 11.96 -1.62
N TYR A 74 -2.20 12.88 -2.43
CA TYR A 74 -1.46 13.47 -3.54
C TYR A 74 -0.11 14.09 -3.13
N ASN A 75 -0.08 14.85 -2.04
CA ASN A 75 1.18 15.44 -1.54
C ASN A 75 2.23 14.39 -1.20
N GLU A 76 1.82 13.23 -0.69
CA GLU A 76 2.74 12.14 -0.41
C GLU A 76 3.20 11.45 -1.70
N GLN A 77 2.35 11.36 -2.73
CA GLN A 77 2.76 10.85 -4.03
C GLN A 77 3.89 11.71 -4.65
N LEU A 78 3.80 13.03 -4.51
CA LEU A 78 4.84 13.95 -5.00
C LEU A 78 6.14 13.72 -4.25
N ARG A 79 6.09 13.72 -2.91
CA ARG A 79 7.25 13.45 -2.06
C ARG A 79 7.92 12.12 -2.42
N LEU A 80 7.15 11.03 -2.54
CA LEU A 80 7.70 9.71 -2.87
C LEU A 80 8.40 9.69 -4.24
N LYS A 81 7.84 10.40 -5.23
CA LYS A 81 8.45 10.49 -6.57
C LYS A 81 9.71 11.33 -6.58
N GLU A 82 9.74 12.43 -5.83
CA GLU A 82 10.93 13.24 -5.62
C GLU A 82 12.01 12.41 -4.91
N ASP A 83 11.67 11.73 -3.81
CA ASP A 83 12.61 10.87 -3.07
C ASP A 83 13.14 9.70 -3.92
N TYR A 84 12.43 9.24 -4.95
CA TYR A 84 12.86 8.11 -5.79
C TYR A 84 13.90 8.47 -6.85
N ILE A 85 13.93 9.73 -7.29
CA ILE A 85 14.92 10.20 -8.28
C ILE A 85 16.23 10.67 -7.64
N HIS A 86 16.30 10.70 -6.30
CA HIS A 86 17.42 11.16 -5.50
C HIS A 86 18.11 9.99 -4.79
#